data_AF-A0A1M7UTY7-F1
#
_entry.id   AF-A0A1M7UTY7-F1
#
_cell.length_a   1.000
_cell.length_b   1.000
_cell.length_c   1.000
_cell.angle_alpha   90.00
_cell.angle_beta   90.00
_cell.angle_gamma   90.00
#
_symmetry.space_group_name_H-M   'P 1'
#
loop_
_entity.id
_entity.type
_entity.pdbx_description
1 polymer ?
#
loop_
_entity_poly.entity_id
_entity_poly.type
_entity_poly.pdbx_seq_one_letter_code
_entity_poly.pdbx_strand_id
1 'polypeptide(L)'
;QATTAPGDYDLFIDGVEVQTVTIETENKPDQPTNPGANNPTDVTFEKTQYGTYQVKWKGNAKAAVELKQSGVTAYKANGSLNKAVFQATTAPGDYDLFIDGVEVQTVTIE
;
A
#
# COMPACT_ATOMS: atom_id res chain seq x y z
N GLN A 1 0.83 -22.98 -14.19
CA GLN A 1 0.24 -22.90 -12.84
C GLN A 1 -1.26 -22.77 -13.03
N ALA A 2 -2.07 -23.58 -12.36
CA ALA A 2 -3.53 -23.48 -12.45
C ALA A 2 -3.98 -22.29 -11.59
N THR A 3 -4.64 -21.31 -12.18
CA THR A 3 -5.25 -20.19 -11.47
C THR A 3 -6.71 -20.54 -11.20
N THR A 4 -7.07 -20.73 -9.94
CA THR A 4 -8.45 -20.99 -9.53
C THR A 4 -9.28 -19.72 -9.75
N ALA A 5 -10.45 -19.86 -10.38
CA ALA A 5 -11.35 -18.73 -10.61
C ALA A 5 -12.04 -18.28 -9.31
N PRO A 6 -12.42 -17.01 -9.18
CA PRO A 6 -13.21 -16.54 -8.03
C PRO A 6 -14.53 -17.32 -7.89
N GLY A 7 -14.95 -17.57 -6.66
CA GLY A 7 -16.18 -18.30 -6.33
C GLY A 7 -16.17 -18.87 -4.91
N ASP A 8 -17.29 -19.45 -4.50
CA ASP A 8 -17.41 -20.19 -3.24
C ASP A 8 -16.93 -21.63 -3.43
N TYR A 9 -16.08 -22.09 -2.52
CA TYR A 9 -15.52 -23.43 -2.53
C TYR A 9 -15.73 -24.10 -1.18
N ASP A 10 -16.41 -25.23 -1.17
CA ASP A 10 -16.57 -26.04 0.02
C ASP A 10 -15.29 -26.86 0.27
N LEU A 11 -14.68 -26.65 1.43
CA LEU A 11 -13.54 -27.42 1.91
C LEU A 11 -14.05 -28.67 2.61
N PHE A 12 -13.60 -29.81 2.12
CA PHE A 12 -13.85 -31.11 2.73
C PHE A 12 -12.56 -31.68 3.30
N ILE A 13 -12.61 -32.17 4.53
CA ILE A 13 -11.54 -33.00 5.13
C ILE A 13 -12.16 -34.35 5.45
N ASP A 14 -11.55 -35.42 4.92
CA ASP A 14 -12.05 -36.80 5.03
C ASP A 14 -13.51 -36.99 4.59
N GLY A 15 -13.94 -36.23 3.57
CA GLY A 15 -15.29 -36.29 3.01
C GLY A 15 -16.37 -35.58 3.82
N VAL A 16 -16.00 -34.89 4.91
CA VAL A 16 -16.88 -34.04 5.70
C VAL A 16 -16.63 -32.58 5.33
N GLU A 17 -17.70 -31.86 4.98
CA GLU A 17 -17.64 -30.42 4.77
C GLU A 17 -17.28 -29.73 6.08
N VAL A 18 -16.17 -29.00 6.09
CA VAL A 18 -15.67 -28.31 7.28
C VAL A 18 -15.85 -26.80 7.19
N GLN A 19 -15.80 -26.23 5.99
CA GLN A 19 -15.89 -24.78 5.79
C GLN A 19 -16.13 -24.43 4.32
N THR A 20 -17.03 -23.50 4.04
CA THR A 20 -17.07 -22.81 2.74
C THR A 20 -16.05 -21.66 2.74
N VAL A 21 -15.21 -21.61 1.70
CA VAL A 21 -14.20 -20.58 1.46
C VAL A 21 -14.59 -19.80 0.21
N THR A 22 -14.91 -18.52 0.37
CA THR A 22 -15.12 -17.60 -0.75
C THR A 22 -13.76 -17.08 -1.22
N ILE A 23 -13.42 -17.34 -2.48
CA ILE A 23 -12.28 -16.72 -3.15
C ILE A 23 -12.84 -15.58 -4.00
N GLU A 24 -12.67 -14.34 -3.58
CA GLU A 24 -13.04 -13.18 -4.39
C GLU A 24 -11.88 -12.78 -5.31
N THR A 25 -12.19 -12.23 -6.49
CA THR A 25 -11.21 -11.45 -7.26
C THR A 25 -10.79 -10.30 -6.37
N GLU A 26 -9.50 -10.22 -6.02
CA GLU A 26 -8.94 -9.27 -5.05
C GLU A 26 -9.53 -7.85 -5.16
N ASN A 27 -10.60 -7.59 -4.41
CA ASN A 27 -10.90 -6.29 -3.82
C ASN A 27 -10.39 -6.43 -2.39
N LYS A 28 -9.32 -5.67 -2.10
CA LYS A 28 -8.49 -5.75 -0.88
C LYS A 28 -9.32 -6.09 0.38
N PRO A 29 -8.88 -7.05 1.22
CA PRO A 29 -9.55 -7.30 2.48
C PRO A 29 -9.48 -6.02 3.34
N ASP A 30 -10.62 -5.62 3.89
CA ASP A 30 -10.68 -4.61 4.94
C ASP A 30 -9.72 -5.00 6.07
N GLN A 31 -8.62 -4.26 6.15
CA GLN A 31 -7.63 -4.41 7.21
C GLN A 31 -8.32 -4.09 8.54
N PRO A 32 -8.14 -4.91 9.59
CA PRO A 32 -8.74 -4.64 10.89
C PRO A 32 -8.29 -3.27 11.40
N THR A 33 -9.23 -2.34 11.51
CA THR A 33 -9.00 -1.01 12.08
C THR A 33 -8.76 -1.17 13.57
N ASN A 34 -7.50 -1.27 13.98
CA ASN A 34 -7.11 -1.02 15.36
C ASN A 34 -7.18 0.50 15.57
N PRO A 35 -8.20 1.05 16.25
CA PRO A 35 -8.37 2.49 16.37
C PRO A 35 -7.51 2.99 17.51
N GLY A 36 -6.25 3.36 17.23
CA GLY A 36 -5.37 3.93 18.24
C GLY A 36 -3.93 4.16 17.79
N ALA A 37 -3.66 5.40 17.37
CA ALA A 37 -2.36 6.11 17.49
C ALA A 37 -1.32 6.12 16.36
N ASN A 38 -1.38 5.33 15.27
CA ASN A 38 -0.26 5.31 14.30
C ASN A 38 -0.57 5.53 12.81
N ASN A 39 -1.83 5.76 12.42
CA ASN A 39 -2.13 6.03 11.02
C ASN A 39 -1.56 7.40 10.59
N PRO A 40 -0.91 7.47 9.42
CA PRO A 40 -0.38 8.72 8.88
C PRO A 40 -1.52 9.71 8.58
N THR A 41 -1.34 10.97 9.00
CA THR A 41 -2.27 12.08 8.70
C THR A 41 -1.52 13.27 8.12
N ASP A 42 -2.24 14.27 7.59
CA ASP A 42 -1.67 15.48 6.99
C ASP A 42 -0.55 15.17 5.99
N VAL A 43 -0.81 14.20 5.11
CA VAL A 43 0.16 13.72 4.13
C VAL A 43 0.30 14.76 3.01
N THR A 44 1.54 15.11 2.67
CA THR A 44 1.85 15.90 1.47
C THR A 44 2.85 15.19 0.59
N PHE A 45 2.71 15.37 -0.72
CA PHE A 45 3.60 14.84 -1.74
C PHE A 45 3.95 15.96 -2.72
N GLU A 46 5.21 16.35 -2.78
CA GLU A 46 5.64 17.54 -3.53
C GLU A 46 6.94 17.27 -4.29
N LYS A 47 7.02 17.75 -5.54
CA LYS A 47 8.28 17.84 -6.28
C LYS A 47 9.09 19.01 -5.73
N THR A 48 10.33 18.75 -5.33
CA THR A 48 11.22 19.79 -4.82
C THR A 48 11.90 20.55 -5.97
N GLN A 49 12.52 21.69 -5.67
CA GLN A 49 13.32 22.45 -6.65
C GLN A 49 14.48 21.65 -7.26
N TYR A 50 14.88 20.55 -6.64
CA TYR A 50 15.95 19.66 -7.12
C TYR A 50 15.43 18.48 -7.96
N GLY A 51 14.12 18.47 -8.26
CA GLY A 51 13.46 17.41 -9.04
C GLY A 51 13.16 16.13 -8.26
N THR A 52 13.57 16.02 -7.00
CA THR A 52 13.19 14.91 -6.11
C THR A 52 11.75 15.04 -5.64
N TYR A 53 11.14 13.93 -5.20
CA TYR A 53 9.79 13.92 -4.66
C TYR A 53 9.84 13.71 -3.15
N GLN A 54 9.25 14.64 -2.40
CA GLN A 54 9.27 14.62 -0.95
C GLN A 54 7.89 14.29 -0.42
N VAL A 55 7.84 13.32 0.50
CA VAL A 55 6.65 12.97 1.26
C VAL A 55 6.81 13.46 2.68
N LYS A 56 5.78 14.12 3.23
CA LYS A 56 5.70 14.50 4.65
C LYS A 56 4.38 13.99 5.23
N TRP A 57 4.37 13.73 6.53
CA TRP A 57 3.16 13.27 7.24
C TRP A 57 3.22 13.65 8.73
N LYS A 58 2.15 13.37 9.46
CA LYS A 58 2.12 13.27 10.93
C LYS A 58 1.87 11.83 11.34
N GLY A 59 2.42 11.42 12.49
CA GLY A 59 2.37 10.04 12.98
C GLY A 59 3.77 9.47 13.21
N ASN A 60 3.98 8.19 12.92
CA ASN A 60 5.27 7.50 13.11
C ASN A 60 6.40 8.17 12.31
N ALA A 61 7.37 8.78 13.02
CA ALA A 61 8.45 9.55 12.40
C ALA A 61 9.45 8.71 11.57
N LYS A 62 9.47 7.39 11.76
CA LYS A 62 10.37 6.44 11.09
C LYS A 62 9.60 5.44 10.20
N ALA A 63 8.44 5.83 9.69
CA ALA A 63 7.62 4.98 8.83
C ALA A 63 8.35 4.61 7.52
N ALA A 64 8.11 3.40 7.01
CA ALA A 64 8.46 3.04 5.65
C ALA A 64 7.48 3.71 4.68
N VAL A 65 7.98 4.24 3.56
CA VAL A 65 7.15 4.88 2.53
C VAL A 65 7.34 4.14 1.22
N GLU A 66 6.25 3.75 0.58
CA GLU A 66 6.26 2.94 -0.63
C GLU A 66 5.38 3.59 -1.70
N LEU A 67 5.85 3.56 -2.95
CA LEU A 67 5.05 3.86 -4.13
C LEU A 67 4.76 2.54 -4.83
N LYS A 68 3.48 2.22 -4.98
CA LYS A 68 3.04 1.02 -5.70
C LYS A 68 2.42 1.40 -7.03
N GLN A 69 2.69 0.61 -8.06
CA GLN A 69 2.05 0.73 -9.36
C GLN A 69 1.43 -0.62 -9.71
N SER A 70 0.14 -0.63 -10.03
CA SER A 70 -0.61 -1.86 -10.30
C SER A 70 -0.45 -2.91 -9.18
N GLY A 71 -0.49 -2.47 -7.92
CA GLY A 71 -0.38 -3.33 -6.73
C GLY A 71 1.04 -3.76 -6.34
N VAL A 72 2.06 -3.49 -7.16
CA VAL A 72 3.46 -3.89 -6.90
C VAL A 72 4.28 -2.71 -6.39
N THR A 73 5.09 -2.90 -5.35
CA THR A 73 6.04 -1.88 -4.87
C THR A 73 7.07 -1.57 -5.94
N ALA A 74 6.97 -0.38 -6.53
CA ALA A 74 7.91 0.15 -7.51
C ALA A 74 9.08 0.88 -6.84
N TYR A 75 8.78 1.65 -5.79
CA TYR A 75 9.80 2.41 -5.05
C TYR A 75 9.58 2.32 -3.55
N LYS A 76 10.67 2.38 -2.79
CA LYS A 76 10.66 2.38 -1.33
C LYS A 76 11.66 3.41 -0.79
N ALA A 77 11.24 4.14 0.23
CA ALA A 77 12.08 5.07 0.97
C ALA A 77 11.88 4.89 2.48
N ASN A 78 12.96 5.05 3.24
CA ASN A 78 12.88 5.02 4.70
C ASN A 78 12.59 6.43 5.20
N GLY A 79 11.55 6.57 6.02
CA GLY A 79 11.19 7.81 6.66
C GLY A 79 12.15 8.20 7.79
N SER A 80 12.40 9.50 7.93
CA SER A 80 13.07 10.09 9.09
C SER A 80 12.49 11.47 9.37
N LEU A 81 12.21 11.76 10.64
CA LEU A 81 11.57 13.01 11.07
C LEU A 81 10.29 13.31 10.27
N ASN A 82 9.46 12.29 10.07
CA ASN A 82 8.21 12.37 9.31
C ASN A 82 8.37 12.85 7.86
N LYS A 83 9.50 12.51 7.25
CA LYS A 83 9.84 12.85 5.88
C LYS A 83 10.50 11.68 5.16
N ALA A 84 10.15 11.48 3.90
CA ALA A 84 10.81 10.57 2.97
C ALA A 84 11.06 11.28 1.63
N VAL A 85 12.08 10.84 0.90
CA VAL A 85 12.44 11.44 -0.40
C VAL A 85 12.67 10.34 -1.42
N PHE A 86 12.01 10.46 -2.57
CA PHE A 86 12.25 9.67 -3.77
C PHE A 86 13.11 10.47 -4.75
N GLN A 87 13.95 9.75 -5.50
CA GLN A 87 14.91 10.37 -6.42
C GLN A 87 14.21 11.03 -7.62
N ALA A 88 14.90 11.98 -8.27
CA ALA A 88 14.39 12.63 -9.49
C ALA A 88 14.24 11.66 -10.68
N THR A 89 14.92 10.50 -10.63
CA THR A 89 14.84 9.45 -11.64
C THR A 89 13.64 8.51 -11.46
N THR A 90 12.74 8.80 -10.52
CA THR A 90 11.50 8.05 -10.36
C THR A 90 10.67 8.22 -11.63
N ALA A 91 10.30 7.10 -12.26
CA ALA A 91 9.62 7.13 -13.55
C ALA A 91 8.25 7.84 -13.45
N PRO A 92 7.87 8.65 -14.46
CA PRO A 92 6.54 9.27 -14.50
C PRO A 92 5.40 8.26 -14.48
N GLY A 93 4.26 8.66 -13.93
CA GLY A 93 3.06 7.83 -13.84
C GLY A 93 2.28 8.01 -12.54
N ASP A 94 1.17 7.30 -12.44
CA ASP A 94 0.32 7.25 -11.24
C ASP A 94 0.77 6.12 -10.31
N TYR A 95 0.86 6.43 -9.03
CA TYR A 95 1.27 5.52 -7.97
C TYR A 95 0.37 5.64 -6.76
N ASP A 96 0.07 4.50 -6.13
CA ASP A 96 -0.55 4.48 -4.81
C ASP A 96 0.54 4.67 -3.76
N LEU A 97 0.41 5.71 -2.94
CA LEU A 97 1.32 6.03 -1.85
C LEU A 97 0.90 5.28 -0.60
N PHE A 98 1.85 4.54 -0.02
CA PHE A 98 1.70 3.85 1.25
C PHE A 98 2.69 4.40 2.27
N ILE A 99 2.24 4.56 3.51
CA ILE A 99 3.08 4.92 4.66
C ILE A 99 2.80 3.90 5.76
N ASP A 100 3.84 3.18 6.19
CA ASP A 100 3.78 2.09 7.17
C ASP A 100 2.77 0.99 6.79
N GLY A 101 2.66 0.70 5.48
CA GLY A 101 1.72 -0.29 4.94
C GLY A 101 0.27 0.19 4.79
N VAL A 102 -0.05 1.43 5.21
CA VAL A 102 -1.36 2.05 5.02
C VAL A 102 -1.37 2.86 3.73
N GLU A 103 -2.31 2.57 2.83
CA GLU A 103 -2.55 3.39 1.64
C GLU A 103 -3.13 4.74 2.06
N VAL A 104 -2.55 5.84 1.57
CA VAL A 104 -2.94 7.20 1.98
C VAL A 104 -3.55 8.02 0.86
N GLN A 105 -3.05 7.88 -0.37
CA GLN A 105 -3.56 8.57 -1.56
C GLN A 105 -2.89 8.03 -2.83
N THR A 106 -3.48 8.27 -3.99
CA THR A 106 -2.79 8.17 -5.28
C THR A 106 -2.05 9.48 -5.57
N VAL A 107 -0.85 9.39 -6.15
CA VAL A 107 0.00 10.53 -6.56
C VAL A 107 0.44 10.37 -8.01
N THR A 108 0.53 11.48 -8.73
CA THR A 108 1.06 11.52 -10.10
C THR A 108 2.46 12.11 -10.08
N ILE A 109 3.39 11.42 -10.75
CA ILE A 109 4.76 11.86 -10.98
C ILE A 109 4.90 12.30 -12.45
N GLU A 110 5.40 13.51 -12.66
CA GLU A 110 5.60 14.14 -13.99
C GLU A 110 7.06 14.12 -14.45
#